data_AF-A0A950G781-F1
#
_entry.id   AF-A0A950G781-F1
#
_cell.length_a   1.000
_cell.length_b   1.000
_cell.length_c   1.000
_cell.angle_alpha   90.00
_cell.angle_beta   90.00
_cell.angle_gamma   90.00
#
_symmetry.space_group_name_H-M   'P 1'
#
loop_
_entity.id
_entity.type
_entity.pdbx_description
1 polymer ?
#
loop_
_entity_poly.entity_id
_entity_poly.type
_entity_poly.pdbx_seq_one_letter_code
_entity_poly.pdbx_strand_id
1 'polypeptide(L)'
;SADAKGRLRSAIRDPNPVIVLENEILYGRTFEGPTDEEFTLPIGRAKIEREGEHVTIVAFSMMVSVAMKAAEALAEQGIHAEVINLRSLRPLDTDAIVQSVKKTNRVVSVEEGWPFAGIGAEIAMQVIENCFDWLDAPPLRVHGLDVPLPYAANLEKLALPQPEWVVDAVKKIV
;
A
#
# COMPACT_ATOMS: atom_id res chain seq x y z
N SER A 1 -13.97 9.27 0.76
CA SER A 1 -12.96 9.24 -0.32
C SER A 1 -13.54 8.59 -1.57
N ALA A 2 -12.90 8.76 -2.74
CA ALA A 2 -13.29 8.06 -3.97
C ALA A 2 -13.27 6.53 -3.79
N ASP A 3 -12.24 6.01 -3.13
CA ASP A 3 -12.04 4.58 -2.91
C ASP A 3 -13.18 3.94 -2.12
N ALA A 4 -13.54 4.48 -0.96
CA ALA A 4 -14.61 3.94 -0.14
C ALA A 4 -15.96 3.92 -0.90
N LYS A 5 -16.33 5.03 -1.54
CA LYS A 5 -17.58 5.14 -2.32
C LYS A 5 -17.61 4.17 -3.50
N GLY A 6 -16.56 4.16 -4.32
CA GLY A 6 -16.51 3.36 -5.53
C GLY A 6 -16.42 1.85 -5.25
N ARG A 7 -15.61 1.45 -4.26
CA ARG A 7 -15.40 0.04 -3.91
C ARG A 7 -16.62 -0.55 -3.22
N LEU A 8 -17.23 0.14 -2.26
CA LEU A 8 -18.42 -0.36 -1.56
C LEU A 8 -19.59 -0.60 -2.52
N ARG A 9 -19.79 0.31 -3.48
CA ARG A 9 -20.81 0.12 -4.52
C ARG A 9 -20.51 -1.04 -5.44
N SER A 10 -19.25 -1.19 -5.85
CA SER A 10 -18.83 -2.32 -6.68
C SER A 10 -19.01 -3.65 -5.93
N ALA A 11 -18.76 -3.67 -4.63
CA ALA A 11 -19.00 -4.83 -3.76
C ALA A 11 -20.49 -5.18 -3.64
N ILE A 12 -21.37 -4.18 -3.45
CA ILE A 12 -22.83 -4.40 -3.39
C ILE A 12 -23.38 -4.94 -4.71
N ARG A 13 -22.80 -4.53 -5.85
CA ARG A 13 -23.22 -4.94 -7.19
C ARG A 13 -22.63 -6.28 -7.64
N ASP A 14 -21.60 -6.78 -6.96
CA ASP A 14 -20.96 -8.04 -7.33
C ASP A 14 -21.87 -9.23 -6.96
N PRO A 15 -22.08 -10.21 -7.86
CA PRO A 15 -22.89 -11.38 -7.55
C PRO A 15 -22.23 -12.37 -6.58
N ASN A 16 -20.96 -12.14 -6.19
CA ASN A 16 -20.19 -12.99 -5.29
C ASN A 16 -20.02 -12.34 -3.91
N PRO A 17 -19.65 -13.12 -2.87
CA PRO A 17 -19.30 -12.55 -1.57
C PRO A 17 -18.04 -11.66 -1.66
N VAL A 18 -18.17 -10.41 -1.21
CA VAL A 18 -17.07 -9.44 -1.14
C VAL A 18 -16.88 -8.96 0.28
N ILE A 19 -15.65 -9.02 0.79
CA ILE A 19 -15.27 -8.48 2.10
C ILE A 19 -14.69 -7.08 1.88
N VAL A 20 -15.31 -6.07 2.48
CA VAL A 20 -14.83 -4.68 2.48
C VAL A 20 -14.23 -4.39 3.85
N LEU A 21 -12.90 -4.28 3.91
CA LEU A 21 -12.17 -3.95 5.13
C LEU A 21 -11.99 -2.43 5.19
N GLU A 22 -12.82 -1.77 5.98
CA GLU A 22 -12.74 -0.34 6.27
C GLU A 22 -11.70 -0.06 7.38
N ASN A 23 -11.43 1.22 7.66
CA ASN A 23 -10.49 1.62 8.72
C ASN A 23 -11.10 2.76 9.52
N GLU A 24 -11.19 2.62 10.85
CA GLU A 24 -12.03 3.53 11.65
C GLU A 24 -11.44 4.94 11.74
N ILE A 25 -10.12 5.05 11.82
CA ILE A 25 -9.42 6.34 11.85
C ILE A 25 -9.61 7.10 10.53
N LEU A 26 -9.77 6.40 9.39
CA LEU A 26 -10.04 7.04 8.11
C LEU A 26 -11.45 7.63 8.00
N TYR A 27 -12.42 7.22 8.83
CA TYR A 27 -13.77 7.80 8.82
C TYR A 27 -13.77 9.29 9.18
N GLY A 28 -12.88 9.71 10.07
CA GLY A 28 -12.75 11.11 10.50
C GLY A 28 -11.99 12.00 9.53
N ARG A 29 -11.53 11.49 8.38
CA ARG A 29 -10.71 12.23 7.42
C ARG A 29 -11.53 12.67 6.21
N THR A 30 -11.36 13.93 5.83
CA THR A 30 -11.98 14.51 4.64
C THR A 30 -11.08 14.35 3.43
N PHE A 31 -11.67 13.97 2.31
CA PHE A 31 -11.02 13.88 1.01
C PHE A 31 -11.96 14.45 -0.03
N GLU A 32 -11.40 14.98 -1.12
CA GLU A 32 -12.18 15.20 -2.33
C GLU A 32 -12.77 13.87 -2.80
N GLY A 33 -14.05 13.90 -3.17
CA GLY A 33 -14.83 12.72 -3.50
C GLY A 33 -15.59 12.93 -4.80
N PRO A 34 -15.87 11.85 -5.55
CA PRO A 34 -16.61 11.94 -6.79
C PRO A 34 -18.06 12.34 -6.50
N THR A 35 -18.55 13.32 -7.23
CA THR A 35 -19.94 13.80 -7.15
C THR A 35 -20.90 12.84 -7.84
N ASP A 36 -20.45 12.13 -8.87
CA ASP A 36 -21.25 11.18 -9.65
C ASP A 36 -21.90 10.09 -8.76
N GLU A 37 -23.21 9.95 -8.91
CA GLU A 37 -24.03 8.97 -8.22
C GLU A 37 -23.90 7.56 -8.78
N GLU A 38 -23.23 7.34 -9.89
CA GLU A 38 -22.95 6.00 -10.44
C GLU A 38 -21.47 5.60 -10.34
N PHE A 39 -20.66 6.43 -9.67
CA PHE A 39 -19.24 6.16 -9.48
C PHE A 39 -18.98 4.80 -8.83
N THR A 40 -18.19 3.99 -9.53
CA THR A 40 -17.74 2.65 -9.13
C THR A 40 -16.23 2.51 -9.41
N LEU A 41 -15.58 1.55 -8.74
CA LEU A 41 -14.17 1.24 -8.95
C LEU A 41 -14.00 -0.28 -9.08
N PRO A 42 -13.41 -0.76 -10.19
CA PRO A 42 -13.30 -2.19 -10.46
C PRO A 42 -12.58 -2.93 -9.31
N ILE A 43 -13.09 -4.11 -8.95
CA ILE A 43 -12.41 -5.05 -8.05
C ILE A 43 -11.16 -5.58 -8.75
N GLY A 44 -10.05 -5.69 -8.02
CA GLY A 44 -8.78 -6.19 -8.55
C GLY A 44 -7.95 -5.16 -9.30
N ARG A 45 -8.26 -3.86 -9.17
CA ARG A 45 -7.48 -2.78 -9.79
C ARG A 45 -6.87 -1.83 -8.76
N ALA A 46 -5.55 -1.75 -8.78
CA ALA A 46 -4.79 -0.81 -7.98
C ALA A 46 -4.81 0.60 -8.61
N LYS A 47 -4.28 1.58 -7.87
CA LYS A 47 -4.06 2.94 -8.35
C LYS A 47 -2.65 3.38 -8.02
N ILE A 48 -1.97 3.98 -8.99
CA ILE A 48 -0.77 4.76 -8.73
C ILE A 48 -1.24 6.11 -8.15
N GLU A 49 -0.96 6.33 -6.87
CA GLU A 49 -1.27 7.58 -6.17
C GLU A 49 -0.23 8.66 -6.46
N ARG A 50 1.01 8.24 -6.72
CA ARG A 50 2.14 9.10 -7.04
C ARG A 50 3.09 8.37 -7.98
N GLU A 51 3.44 9.00 -9.09
CA GLU A 51 4.47 8.50 -10.01
C GLU A 51 5.87 8.66 -9.41
N GLY A 52 6.76 7.73 -9.74
CA GLY A 52 8.17 7.78 -9.37
C GLY A 52 9.01 6.82 -10.20
N GLU A 53 10.33 6.85 -9.98
CA GLU A 53 11.30 6.12 -10.82
C GLU A 53 12.38 5.38 -10.00
N HIS A 54 12.55 5.69 -8.71
CA HIS A 54 13.64 5.13 -7.91
C HIS A 54 13.26 3.88 -7.12
N VAL A 55 12.00 3.81 -6.67
CA VAL A 55 11.49 2.69 -5.87
C VAL A 55 9.96 2.63 -5.96
N THR A 56 9.39 1.43 -5.98
CA THR A 56 7.96 1.21 -5.84
C THR A 56 7.58 0.97 -4.39
N ILE A 57 6.64 1.73 -3.84
CA ILE A 57 6.06 1.53 -2.52
C ILE A 57 4.62 1.05 -2.70
N VAL A 58 4.31 -0.16 -2.24
CA VAL A 58 2.98 -0.78 -2.36
C VAL A 58 2.30 -0.77 -1.01
N ALA A 59 1.14 -0.14 -0.90
CA ALA A 59 0.41 -0.01 0.36
C ALA A 59 -1.11 -0.20 0.17
N PHE A 60 -1.83 -0.36 1.27
CA PHE A 60 -3.30 -0.40 1.30
C PHE A 60 -3.84 0.21 2.59
N SER A 61 -5.15 0.50 2.61
CA SER A 61 -5.82 1.12 3.76
C SER A 61 -5.11 2.42 4.20
N MET A 62 -5.01 2.68 5.51
CA MET A 62 -4.33 3.87 6.02
C MET A 62 -2.84 3.93 5.63
N MET A 63 -2.19 2.79 5.40
CA MET A 63 -0.76 2.76 5.07
C MET A 63 -0.44 3.49 3.76
N VAL A 64 -1.43 3.71 2.88
CA VAL A 64 -1.27 4.60 1.72
C VAL A 64 -0.94 6.03 2.15
N SER A 65 -1.58 6.55 3.20
CA SER A 65 -1.26 7.88 3.75
C SER A 65 0.14 7.92 4.35
N VAL A 66 0.59 6.82 4.99
CA VAL A 66 1.94 6.71 5.55
C VAL A 66 2.98 6.68 4.42
N ALA A 67 2.73 5.89 3.38
CA ALA A 67 3.58 5.81 2.19
C ALA A 67 3.68 7.14 1.44
N MET A 68 2.59 7.89 1.29
CA MET A 68 2.60 9.21 0.65
C MET A 68 3.48 10.21 1.43
N LYS A 69 3.36 10.27 2.76
CA LYS A 69 4.22 11.12 3.60
C LYS A 69 5.69 10.71 3.52
N ALA A 70 5.97 9.41 3.50
CA ALA A 70 7.33 8.91 3.31
C ALA A 70 7.89 9.31 1.94
N ALA A 71 7.07 9.21 0.88
CA ALA A 71 7.45 9.60 -0.48
C ALA A 71 7.71 11.11 -0.62
N GLU A 72 6.99 11.96 0.14
CA GLU A 72 7.28 13.40 0.25
C GLU A 72 8.65 13.63 0.90
N ALA A 73 8.92 13.01 2.06
CA ALA A 73 10.20 13.14 2.77
C ALA A 73 11.40 12.56 1.97
N LEU A 74 11.18 11.51 1.18
CA LEU A 74 12.18 10.96 0.26
C LEU A 74 12.46 11.91 -0.90
N ALA A 75 11.45 12.63 -1.40
CA ALA A 75 11.62 13.58 -2.50
C ALA A 75 12.54 14.74 -2.12
N GLU A 76 12.48 15.21 -0.88
CA GLU A 76 13.39 16.23 -0.33
C GLU A 76 14.87 15.79 -0.38
N GLN A 77 15.12 14.48 -0.50
CA GLN A 77 16.44 13.87 -0.59
C GLN A 77 16.77 13.39 -2.02
N GLY A 78 15.95 13.76 -3.01
CA GLY A 78 16.14 13.36 -4.40
C GLY A 78 15.67 11.94 -4.74
N ILE A 79 14.95 11.26 -3.84
CA ILE A 79 14.42 9.91 -4.07
C ILE A 79 12.94 10.00 -4.47
N HIS A 80 12.66 9.76 -5.75
CA HIS A 80 11.30 9.78 -6.29
C HIS A 80 10.64 8.40 -6.25
N ALA A 81 9.94 8.11 -5.15
CA ALA A 81 9.17 6.88 -4.97
C ALA A 81 7.82 6.89 -5.71
N GLU A 82 7.53 5.81 -6.44
CA GLU A 82 6.20 5.50 -6.95
C GLU A 82 5.36 4.89 -5.83
N VAL A 83 4.15 5.40 -5.59
CA VAL A 83 3.25 4.88 -4.55
C VAL A 83 2.03 4.24 -5.18
N ILE A 84 1.85 2.95 -4.91
CA ILE A 84 0.71 2.14 -5.34
C ILE A 84 -0.23 1.90 -4.16
N ASN A 85 -1.50 2.26 -4.35
CA ASN A 85 -2.62 1.87 -3.50
C ASN A 85 -3.31 0.63 -4.09
N LEU A 86 -3.21 -0.51 -3.39
CA LEU A 86 -3.72 -1.79 -3.90
C LEU A 86 -5.23 -1.80 -4.17
N ARG A 87 -6.02 -1.15 -3.31
CA ARG A 87 -7.51 -1.17 -3.27
C ARG A 87 -8.19 -2.53 -3.14
N SER A 88 -7.57 -3.61 -3.58
CA SER A 88 -8.06 -4.99 -3.54
C SER A 88 -6.91 -5.89 -3.10
N LEU A 89 -7.15 -6.69 -2.05
CA LEU A 89 -6.19 -7.69 -1.58
C LEU A 89 -6.35 -9.01 -2.35
N ARG A 90 -7.58 -9.30 -2.80
CA ARG A 90 -7.89 -10.48 -3.62
C ARG A 90 -9.05 -10.16 -4.59
N PRO A 91 -8.87 -10.39 -5.90
CA PRO A 91 -7.59 -10.65 -6.57
C PRO A 91 -6.64 -9.45 -6.42
N LEU A 92 -5.34 -9.73 -6.32
CA LEU A 92 -4.28 -8.72 -6.29
C LEU A 92 -4.01 -8.23 -7.72
N ASP A 93 -3.79 -6.92 -7.90
CA ASP A 93 -3.40 -6.36 -9.19
C ASP A 93 -1.89 -6.55 -9.42
N THR A 94 -1.47 -7.81 -9.59
CA THR A 94 -0.05 -8.18 -9.78
C THR A 94 0.56 -7.46 -10.98
N ASP A 95 -0.19 -7.27 -12.06
CA ASP A 95 0.28 -6.58 -13.26
C ASP A 95 0.73 -5.15 -12.93
N ALA A 96 -0.09 -4.38 -12.20
CA ALA A 96 0.26 -3.02 -11.82
C ALA A 96 1.55 -2.95 -10.97
N ILE A 97 1.70 -3.88 -10.02
CA ILE A 97 2.89 -3.98 -9.18
C ILE A 97 4.11 -4.32 -10.04
N VAL A 98 4.03 -5.35 -10.88
CA VAL A 98 5.12 -5.82 -11.74
C VAL A 98 5.58 -4.73 -12.70
N GLN A 99 4.65 -4.02 -13.37
CA GLN A 99 5.03 -2.94 -14.28
C GLN A 99 5.76 -1.81 -13.56
N SER A 100 5.31 -1.46 -12.37
CA SER A 100 5.97 -0.46 -11.53
C SER A 100 7.37 -0.91 -11.10
N VAL A 101 7.53 -2.15 -10.64
CA VAL A 101 8.83 -2.69 -10.24
C VAL A 101 9.79 -2.79 -11.43
N LYS A 102 9.31 -3.13 -12.63
CA LYS A 102 10.14 -3.12 -13.84
C LYS A 102 10.65 -1.72 -14.20
N LYS A 103 9.94 -0.67 -13.80
CA LYS A 103 10.34 0.73 -13.97
C LYS A 103 11.35 1.19 -12.91
N THR A 104 11.17 0.76 -11.65
CA THR A 104 11.93 1.28 -10.50
C THR A 104 13.01 0.35 -9.96
N ASN A 105 13.01 -0.90 -10.41
CA ASN A 105 13.92 -1.99 -10.02
C ASN A 105 13.90 -2.38 -8.54
N ARG A 106 13.02 -1.79 -7.72
CA ARG A 106 13.01 -1.93 -6.25
C ARG A 106 11.59 -1.87 -5.72
N VAL A 107 11.30 -2.61 -4.65
CA VAL A 107 9.97 -2.63 -4.04
C VAL A 107 10.01 -2.66 -2.51
N VAL A 108 9.12 -1.86 -1.90
CA VAL A 108 8.82 -1.89 -0.46
C VAL A 108 7.31 -2.03 -0.28
N SER A 109 6.86 -3.09 0.41
CA SER A 109 5.45 -3.21 0.81
C SER A 109 5.23 -2.56 2.18
N VAL A 110 4.08 -1.91 2.39
CA VAL A 110 3.71 -1.29 3.66
C VAL A 110 2.31 -1.75 4.07
N GLU A 111 2.22 -2.42 5.22
CA GLU A 111 0.96 -2.89 5.79
C GLU A 111 0.90 -2.65 7.30
N GLU A 112 -0.30 -2.52 7.86
CA GLU A 112 -0.48 -2.32 9.31
C GLU A 112 -0.46 -3.66 10.08
N GLY A 113 -0.79 -4.75 9.39
CA GLY A 113 -0.89 -6.09 9.96
C GLY A 113 0.46 -6.67 10.39
N TRP A 114 0.39 -7.85 10.99
CA TRP A 114 1.56 -8.61 11.43
C TRP A 114 2.40 -9.14 10.25
N PRO A 115 3.71 -9.37 10.46
CA PRO A 115 4.62 -9.81 9.40
C PRO A 115 4.33 -11.22 8.89
N PHE A 116 3.91 -12.12 9.78
CA PHE A 116 3.74 -13.52 9.44
C PHE A 116 2.46 -13.72 8.63
N ALA A 117 2.58 -14.30 7.44
CA ALA A 117 1.48 -14.48 6.49
C ALA A 117 0.73 -13.17 6.13
N GLY A 118 1.40 -12.01 6.25
CA GLY A 118 0.89 -10.71 5.82
C GLY A 118 0.86 -10.54 4.29
N ILE A 119 0.19 -9.50 3.83
CA ILE A 119 0.03 -9.21 2.39
C ILE A 119 1.37 -8.89 1.73
N GLY A 120 2.29 -8.25 2.47
CA GLY A 120 3.64 -7.98 2.01
C GLY A 120 4.43 -9.25 1.66
N ALA A 121 4.13 -10.39 2.30
CA ALA A 121 4.76 -11.65 1.94
C ALA A 121 4.29 -12.14 0.56
N GLU A 122 3.00 -12.04 0.28
CA GLU A 122 2.43 -12.37 -1.03
C GLU A 122 2.95 -11.41 -2.13
N ILE A 123 2.99 -10.10 -1.86
CA ILE A 123 3.55 -9.12 -2.80
C ILE A 123 5.01 -9.47 -3.15
N ALA A 124 5.83 -9.76 -2.14
CA ALA A 124 7.23 -10.12 -2.36
C ALA A 124 7.35 -11.38 -3.24
N MET A 125 6.52 -12.40 -2.98
CA MET A 125 6.53 -13.62 -3.79
C MET A 125 6.07 -13.36 -5.22
N GLN A 126 4.98 -12.62 -5.42
CA GLN A 126 4.48 -12.26 -6.75
C GLN A 126 5.54 -11.49 -7.56
N VAL A 127 6.28 -10.57 -6.94
CA VAL A 127 7.38 -9.86 -7.59
C VAL A 127 8.52 -10.83 -7.96
N ILE A 128 8.91 -11.72 -7.06
CA ILE A 128 9.95 -12.73 -7.33
C ILE A 128 9.53 -13.67 -8.48
N GLU A 129 8.27 -14.14 -8.51
CA GLU A 129 7.82 -15.06 -9.55
C GLU A 129 7.70 -14.39 -10.93
N ASN A 130 7.33 -13.11 -10.98
CA ASN A 130 6.96 -12.45 -12.23
C ASN A 130 8.01 -11.46 -12.79
N CYS A 131 8.91 -10.94 -11.96
CA CYS A 131 9.92 -9.97 -12.39
C CYS A 131 11.21 -9.94 -11.57
N PHE A 132 11.66 -11.08 -11.02
CA PHE A 132 12.91 -11.17 -10.27
C PHE A 132 14.13 -10.57 -10.99
N ASP A 133 14.28 -10.82 -12.30
CA ASP A 133 15.43 -10.32 -13.08
C ASP A 133 15.52 -8.78 -13.17
N TRP A 134 14.45 -8.06 -12.82
CA TRP A 134 14.44 -6.60 -12.76
C TRP A 134 14.82 -6.04 -11.39
N LEU A 135 14.92 -6.87 -10.35
CA LEU A 135 15.21 -6.41 -9.00
C LEU A 135 16.71 -6.13 -8.82
N ASP A 136 17.05 -4.90 -8.49
CA ASP A 136 18.40 -4.49 -8.07
C ASP A 136 18.67 -4.80 -6.58
N ALA A 137 17.61 -5.04 -5.81
CA ALA A 137 17.65 -5.28 -4.37
C ALA A 137 16.48 -6.18 -3.95
N PRO A 138 16.62 -6.93 -2.83
CA PRO A 138 15.52 -7.78 -2.35
C PRO A 138 14.29 -6.95 -1.96
N PRO A 139 13.06 -7.46 -2.18
CA PRO A 139 11.84 -6.84 -1.67
C PRO A 139 11.91 -6.64 -0.15
N LEU A 140 11.61 -5.43 0.32
CA LEU A 140 11.48 -5.15 1.75
C LEU A 140 10.03 -5.01 2.17
N ARG A 141 9.75 -5.31 3.45
CA ARG A 141 8.42 -5.25 4.02
C ARG A 141 8.44 -4.40 5.27
N VAL A 142 7.57 -3.39 5.31
CA VAL A 142 7.25 -2.60 6.49
C VAL A 142 5.88 -3.04 6.98
N HIS A 143 5.81 -3.45 8.24
CA HIS A 143 4.63 -4.06 8.84
C HIS A 143 4.50 -3.62 10.31
N GLY A 144 3.35 -3.88 10.93
CA GLY A 144 3.21 -3.74 12.39
C GLY A 144 4.15 -4.71 13.13
N LEU A 145 4.55 -4.37 14.35
CA LEU A 145 5.36 -5.29 15.16
C LEU A 145 4.58 -6.56 15.48
N ASP A 146 5.27 -7.69 15.55
CA ASP A 146 4.70 -9.02 15.82
C ASP A 146 4.38 -9.20 17.31
N VAL A 147 3.48 -8.36 17.81
CA VAL A 147 2.99 -8.32 19.18
C VAL A 147 1.50 -8.00 19.20
N PRO A 148 0.74 -8.46 20.20
CA PRO A 148 -0.58 -7.92 20.47
C PRO A 148 -0.51 -6.41 20.65
N LEU A 149 -1.42 -5.66 20.01
CA LEU A 149 -1.39 -4.20 20.03
C LEU A 149 -1.49 -3.68 21.48
N PRO A 150 -0.48 -2.93 21.97
CA PRO A 150 -0.48 -2.45 23.34
C PRO A 150 -1.44 -1.28 23.52
N TYR A 151 -2.12 -1.22 24.67
CA TYR A 151 -3.08 -0.15 24.99
C TYR A 151 -2.42 1.22 25.23
N ALA A 152 -1.22 1.24 25.82
CA ALA A 152 -0.56 2.49 26.17
C ALA A 152 -0.17 3.25 24.89
N ALA A 153 -0.68 4.47 24.71
CA ALA A 153 -0.52 5.25 23.47
C ALA A 153 0.94 5.42 23.01
N ASN A 154 1.88 5.52 23.96
CA ASN A 154 3.30 5.60 23.66
C ASN A 154 3.86 4.29 23.07
N LEU A 155 3.34 3.13 23.49
CA LEU A 155 3.72 1.83 22.96
C LEU A 155 2.98 1.51 21.66
N GLU A 156 1.70 1.88 21.54
CA GLU A 156 0.90 1.69 20.32
C GLU A 156 1.58 2.36 19.13
N LYS A 157 2.03 3.61 19.31
CA LYS A 157 2.78 4.35 18.29
C LYS A 157 4.06 3.63 17.85
N LEU A 158 4.71 2.89 18.75
CA LEU A 158 5.92 2.11 18.44
C LEU A 158 5.60 0.75 17.81
N ALA A 159 4.35 0.30 17.86
CA ALA A 159 3.92 -0.97 17.29
C ALA A 159 3.42 -0.86 15.85
N LEU A 160 3.00 0.33 15.42
CA LEU A 160 2.42 0.57 14.09
C LEU A 160 3.38 1.33 13.16
N PRO A 161 3.40 1.02 11.85
CA PRO A 161 4.29 1.70 10.90
C PRO A 161 4.15 3.22 10.90
N GLN A 162 5.28 3.90 10.95
CA GLN A 162 5.39 5.35 10.81
C GLN A 162 6.09 5.70 9.48
N PRO A 163 5.92 6.93 8.95
CA PRO A 163 6.56 7.34 7.70
C PRO A 163 8.08 7.14 7.72
N GLU A 164 8.73 7.37 8.87
CA GLU A 164 10.17 7.21 9.05
C GLU A 164 10.62 5.76 8.81
N TRP A 165 9.80 4.77 9.18
CA TRP A 165 10.13 3.35 8.96
C TRP A 165 10.15 3.01 7.47
N VAL A 166 9.26 3.63 6.70
CA VAL A 166 9.20 3.47 5.24
C VAL A 166 10.40 4.17 4.59
N VAL A 167 10.76 5.37 5.04
CA VAL A 167 11.97 6.09 4.59
C VAL A 167 13.22 5.25 4.85
N ASP A 168 13.36 4.70 6.06
CA ASP A 168 14.49 3.88 6.45
C ASP A 168 14.56 2.57 5.66
N ALA A 169 13.41 1.96 5.35
CA ALA A 169 13.36 0.78 4.49
C ALA A 169 13.82 1.09 3.06
N VAL A 170 13.31 2.18 2.47
CA VAL A 170 13.70 2.61 1.12
C VAL A 170 15.20 2.90 1.03
N LYS A 171 15.76 3.64 2.01
CA LYS A 171 17.20 3.97 2.05
C LYS A 171 18.14 2.77 2.18
N LYS A 172 17.63 1.60 2.57
CA LYS A 172 18.46 0.38 2.61
C LYS A 172 18.67 -0.23 1.23
N ILE A 173 17.86 0.14 0.25
CA ILE A 173 17.85 -0.50 -1.08
C ILE A 173 18.02 0.49 -2.25
N VAL A 174 17.83 1.79 -2.03
CA VAL A 174 18.14 2.88 -2.97
C VAL A 174 19.50 3.46 -2.62
#